data_AF-A1UQD7-F1
#
_entry.id   AF-A1UQD7-F1
#
_cell.length_a   1.000
_cell.length_b   1.000
_cell.length_c   1.000
_cell.angle_alpha   90.00
_cell.angle_beta   90.00
_cell.angle_gamma   90.00
#
_symmetry.space_group_name_H-M   'P 1'
#
loop_
_entity.id
_entity.type
_entity.pdbx_description
1 polymer ?
#
loop_
_entity_poly.entity_id
_entity_poly.type
_entity_poly.pdbx_seq_one_letter_code
_entity_poly.pdbx_strand_id
1 'polypeptide(L)'
;MIANNPRLADLGSEANRQRAAEAGRQQAVLARLALLALQALQALQAQRPAAHRQRWMHALQHRISNPDKALAELGRSMTPPMTKHAYAALLRRALRAGGITADNDLTDGDGRQRA
;
A
#
# COMPACT_ATOMS: atom_id res chain seq x y z
N MET A 1 1.86 21.14 -36.67
CA MET A 1 1.24 19.80 -36.75
C MET A 1 2.07 18.87 -35.87
N ILE A 2 1.62 18.59 -34.65
CA ILE A 2 2.36 17.71 -33.72
C ILE A 2 2.02 16.27 -34.11
N ALA A 3 3.03 15.51 -34.54
CA ALA A 3 2.87 14.11 -34.90
C ALA A 3 2.48 13.30 -33.65
N ASN A 4 1.23 12.87 -33.59
CA ASN A 4 0.72 11.92 -32.60
C ASN A 4 1.38 10.57 -32.91
N ASN A 5 2.46 10.25 -32.20
CA ASN A 5 3.27 9.06 -32.49
C ASN A 5 2.82 7.91 -31.55
N PRO A 6 1.96 6.98 -32.01
CA PRO A 6 1.31 5.97 -31.15
C PRO A 6 2.33 5.07 -30.42
N ARG A 7 3.48 4.81 -31.04
CA ARG A 7 4.57 4.00 -30.46
C ARG A 7 5.14 4.59 -29.17
N LEU A 8 5.18 5.92 -29.04
CA LEU A 8 5.65 6.58 -27.80
C LEU A 8 4.62 6.45 -26.67
N ALA A 9 3.33 6.52 -26.99
CA ALA A 9 2.26 6.28 -26.03
C ALA A 9 2.24 4.82 -25.55
N ASP A 10 2.47 3.87 -26.45
CA ASP A 10 2.51 2.44 -26.14
C ASP A 10 3.69 2.08 -25.23
N LEU A 11 4.91 2.56 -25.53
CA LEU A 11 6.10 2.35 -24.70
C LEU A 11 5.95 2.95 -23.30
N GLY A 12 5.37 4.16 -23.19
CA GLY A 12 5.08 4.79 -21.91
C GLY A 12 4.08 4.00 -21.06
N SER A 13 3.07 3.42 -21.72
CA SER A 13 2.05 2.59 -21.05
C SER A 13 2.65 1.30 -20.48
N GLU A 14 3.58 0.67 -21.20
CA GLU A 14 4.22 -0.57 -20.80
C GLU A 14 5.22 -0.36 -19.66
N ALA A 15 6.07 0.67 -19.75
CA ALA A 15 6.98 1.05 -18.67
C ALA A 15 6.23 1.44 -17.39
N ASN A 16 5.06 2.08 -17.50
CA ASN A 16 4.22 2.39 -16.35
C ASN A 16 3.60 1.14 -15.72
N ARG A 17 3.15 0.17 -16.55
CA ARG A 17 2.64 -1.12 -16.07
C ARG A 17 3.73 -1.91 -15.33
N GLN A 18 4.94 -1.95 -15.86
CA GLN A 18 6.08 -2.63 -15.22
C GLN A 18 6.42 -2.01 -13.86
N ARG A 19 6.56 -0.68 -13.78
CA ARG A 19 6.80 0.03 -12.51
C ARG A 19 5.67 -0.20 -11.50
N ALA A 20 4.42 -0.19 -11.96
CA ALA A 20 3.27 -0.44 -11.09
C ALA A 20 3.26 -1.87 -10.54
N ALA A 21 3.62 -2.86 -11.35
CA ALA A 21 3.72 -4.25 -10.92
C ALA A 21 4.86 -4.45 -9.91
N GLU A 22 6.03 -3.86 -10.17
CA GLU A 22 7.15 -3.89 -9.24
C GLU A 22 6.83 -3.23 -7.90
N ALA A 23 6.23 -2.03 -7.91
CA ALA A 23 5.75 -1.37 -6.71
C ALA A 23 4.70 -2.22 -5.98
N GLY A 24 3.83 -2.92 -6.72
CA GLY A 24 2.84 -3.84 -6.18
C GLY A 24 3.46 -5.04 -5.44
N ARG A 25 4.56 -5.60 -5.97
CA ARG A 25 5.32 -6.68 -5.34
C ARG A 25 6.07 -6.20 -4.10
N GLN A 26 6.71 -5.03 -4.16
CA GLN A 26 7.34 -4.41 -2.99
C GLN A 26 6.31 -4.16 -1.88
N GLN A 27 5.12 -3.66 -2.23
CA GLN A 27 4.02 -3.50 -1.26
C GLN A 27 3.55 -4.83 -0.67
N ALA A 28 3.57 -5.93 -1.42
CA ALA A 28 3.22 -7.25 -0.90
C ALA A 28 4.24 -7.75 0.14
N VAL A 29 5.53 -7.50 -0.08
CA VAL A 29 6.60 -7.81 0.89
C VAL A 29 6.40 -7.01 2.18
N LEU A 30 6.22 -5.69 2.06
CA LEU A 30 5.95 -4.83 3.22
C LEU A 30 4.66 -5.23 3.94
N ALA A 31 3.63 -5.63 3.20
CA ALA A 31 2.37 -6.07 3.77
C ALA A 31 2.52 -7.35 4.60
N ARG A 32 3.39 -8.28 4.18
CA ARG A 32 3.70 -9.49 4.95
C ARG A 32 4.36 -9.14 6.29
N LEU A 33 5.34 -8.23 6.30
CA LEU A 33 5.99 -7.78 7.53
C LEU A 33 4.99 -7.11 8.49
N ALA A 34 4.17 -6.19 7.97
CA ALA A 34 3.15 -5.51 8.76
C ALA A 34 2.09 -6.47 9.34
N LEU A 35 1.69 -7.49 8.56
CA LEU A 35 0.73 -8.49 9.02
C LEU A 35 1.28 -9.31 10.19
N LEU A 36 2.54 -9.74 10.11
CA LEU A 36 3.22 -10.46 11.19
C LEU A 36 3.29 -9.62 12.48
N ALA A 37 3.67 -8.35 12.36
CA ALA A 37 3.72 -7.44 13.49
C ALA A 37 2.35 -7.27 14.16
N LEU A 38 1.29 -7.10 13.37
CA LEU A 38 -0.09 -7.00 13.89
C LEU A 38 -0.56 -8.28 14.58
N GLN A 39 -0.22 -9.45 14.03
CA GLN A 39 -0.54 -10.75 14.65
C GLN A 39 0.18 -10.93 15.98
N ALA A 40 1.47 -10.58 16.05
CA ALA A 40 2.25 -10.65 17.29
C ALA A 40 1.68 -9.72 18.38
N LEU A 41 1.32 -8.48 18.02
CA LEU A 41 0.64 -7.53 18.91
C LEU A 41 -0.70 -8.06 19.42
N GLN A 42 -1.49 -8.71 18.56
CA GLN A 42 -2.76 -9.31 18.95
C GLN A 42 -2.55 -10.46 19.95
N ALA A 43 -1.55 -11.31 19.73
CA ALA A 43 -1.22 -12.40 20.64
C ALA A 43 -0.78 -11.88 22.03
N LEU A 44 0.00 -10.79 22.06
CA LEU A 44 0.48 -10.20 23.31
C LEU A 44 -0.61 -9.52 24.14
N GLN A 45 -1.57 -8.87 23.49
CA GLN A 45 -2.56 -8.05 24.19
C GLN A 45 -3.69 -8.86 24.83
N ALA A 46 -3.81 -10.16 24.54
CA ALA A 46 -4.90 -11.05 25.02
C ALA A 46 -6.33 -10.43 24.90
N GLN A 47 -6.48 -9.43 24.04
CA GLN A 47 -7.69 -8.61 23.90
C GLN A 47 -8.39 -8.96 22.60
N ARG A 48 -9.72 -8.83 22.62
CA ARG A 48 -10.54 -9.03 21.42
C ARG A 48 -10.06 -8.09 20.31
N PRO A 49 -9.76 -8.61 19.10
CA PRO A 49 -9.27 -7.78 18.02
C PRO A 49 -10.34 -6.73 17.65
N ALA A 50 -9.94 -5.46 17.71
CA ALA A 50 -10.80 -4.36 17.31
C ALA A 50 -11.15 -4.48 15.81
N ALA A 51 -12.40 -4.17 15.44
CA ALA A 51 -12.88 -4.35 14.06
C ALA A 51 -12.00 -3.64 13.00
N HIS A 52 -11.42 -2.49 13.34
CA HIS A 52 -10.50 -1.79 12.45
C HIS A 52 -9.19 -2.56 12.20
N ARG A 53 -8.65 -3.27 13.22
CA ARG A 53 -7.45 -4.10 13.09
C ARG A 53 -7.71 -5.30 12.18
N GLN A 54 -8.86 -5.95 12.32
CA GLN A 54 -9.26 -7.02 11.41
C GLN A 54 -9.35 -6.53 9.96
N ARG A 55 -9.91 -5.33 9.75
CA ARG A 55 -10.00 -4.72 8.42
C ARG A 55 -8.61 -4.40 7.84
N TRP A 56 -7.64 -3.99 8.68
CA TRP A 56 -6.25 -3.80 8.26
C TRP A 56 -5.58 -5.11 7.88
N MET A 57 -5.70 -6.14 8.71
CA MET A 57 -5.15 -7.47 8.43
C MET A 57 -5.72 -8.04 7.12
N HIS A 58 -7.03 -7.87 6.89
CA HIS A 58 -7.66 -8.28 5.64
C HIS A 58 -7.08 -7.52 4.44
N ALA A 59 -6.90 -6.20 4.53
CA ALA A 59 -6.30 -5.42 3.44
C ALA A 59 -4.85 -5.82 3.13
N LEU A 60 -4.05 -6.13 4.17
CA LEU A 60 -2.68 -6.62 4.03
C LEU A 60 -2.65 -8.00 3.38
N GLN A 61 -3.45 -8.94 3.90
CA GLN A 61 -3.59 -10.28 3.31
C GLN A 61 -4.02 -10.21 1.85
N HIS A 62 -4.98 -9.34 1.54
CA HIS A 62 -5.48 -9.14 0.19
C HIS A 62 -4.38 -8.63 -0.77
N ARG A 63 -3.51 -7.71 -0.31
CA ARG A 63 -2.35 -7.23 -1.09
C ARG A 63 -1.31 -8.35 -1.29
N ILE A 64 -1.03 -9.15 -0.25
CA ILE A 64 -0.09 -10.27 -0.30
C ILE A 64 -0.54 -11.32 -1.32
N SER A 65 -1.82 -11.67 -1.31
CA SER A 65 -2.38 -12.68 -2.21
C SER A 65 -2.53 -12.21 -3.66
N ASN A 66 -2.39 -10.91 -3.92
CA ASN A 66 -2.61 -10.32 -5.25
C ASN A 66 -1.51 -9.29 -5.59
N PRO A 67 -0.23 -9.69 -5.66
CA PRO A 67 0.92 -8.79 -5.75
C PRO A 67 1.08 -8.10 -7.12
N ASP A 68 0.34 -8.51 -8.14
CA ASP A 68 0.41 -7.90 -9.48
C ASP A 68 -0.86 -7.13 -9.85
N LYS A 69 -1.92 -7.21 -9.04
CA LYS A 69 -3.18 -6.48 -9.31
C LYS A 69 -3.05 -5.00 -9.03
N ALA A 70 -3.73 -4.21 -9.87
CA ALA A 70 -3.82 -2.77 -9.70
C ALA A 70 -4.65 -2.41 -8.45
N LEU A 71 -4.34 -1.27 -7.81
CA LEU A 71 -5.07 -0.82 -6.61
C LEU A 71 -6.58 -0.64 -6.86
N ALA A 72 -6.98 -0.29 -8.07
CA ALA A 72 -8.40 -0.17 -8.45
C ALA A 72 -9.10 -1.54 -8.55
N GLU A 73 -8.39 -2.57 -9.03
CA GLU A 73 -8.89 -3.94 -9.05
C GLU A 73 -9.01 -4.47 -7.63
N LEU A 74 -8.00 -4.20 -6.79
CA LEU A 74 -8.04 -4.62 -5.40
C LEU A 74 -9.16 -3.95 -4.62
N GLY A 75 -9.39 -2.65 -4.83
CA GLY A 75 -10.52 -1.97 -4.21
C GLY A 75 -11.86 -2.59 -4.60
N ARG A 76 -12.03 -2.94 -5.88
CA ARG A 76 -13.26 -3.57 -6.39
C ARG A 76 -13.47 -4.99 -5.86
N SER A 77 -12.41 -5.76 -5.60
CA SER A 77 -12.52 -7.14 -5.08
C SER A 77 -12.59 -7.25 -3.56
N MET A 78 -12.57 -6.13 -2.83
CA MET A 78 -12.85 -6.11 -1.41
C MET A 78 -14.35 -6.25 -1.12
N THR A 79 -14.68 -6.69 0.10
CA THR A 79 -16.06 -6.74 0.60
C THR A 79 -16.18 -5.86 1.85
N PRO A 80 -16.94 -4.74 1.82
CA PRO A 80 -17.60 -4.16 0.65
C PRO A 80 -16.61 -3.60 -0.39
N PRO A 81 -17.00 -3.49 -1.67
CA PRO A 81 -16.17 -2.87 -2.71
C PRO A 81 -15.84 -1.43 -2.36
N MET A 82 -14.65 -0.98 -2.74
CA MET A 82 -14.18 0.36 -2.47
C MET A 82 -13.40 0.96 -3.65
N THR A 83 -13.31 2.28 -3.68
CA THR A 83 -12.54 2.99 -4.72
C THR A 83 -11.03 2.72 -4.55
N LYS A 84 -10.27 2.95 -5.63
CA LYS A 84 -8.79 2.91 -5.61
C LYS A 84 -8.22 3.72 -4.43
N HIS A 85 -8.72 4.93 -4.23
CA HIS A 85 -8.22 5.85 -3.20
C HIS A 85 -8.56 5.36 -1.78
N ALA A 86 -9.78 4.83 -1.59
CA ALA A 86 -10.19 4.25 -0.32
C ALA A 86 -9.34 3.02 0.05
N TYR A 87 -9.10 2.13 -0.92
CA TYR A 87 -8.22 0.98 -0.71
C TYR A 87 -6.78 1.41 -0.41
N ALA A 88 -6.23 2.35 -1.17
CA ALA A 88 -4.87 2.85 -0.96
C ALA A 88 -4.71 3.51 0.43
N ALA A 89 -5.70 4.28 0.88
CA ALA A 89 -5.69 4.88 2.20
C ALA A 89 -5.77 3.83 3.32
N LEU A 90 -6.62 2.80 3.14
CA LEU A 90 -6.73 1.67 4.06
C LEU A 90 -5.40 0.90 4.16
N LEU A 91 -4.79 0.58 3.02
CA LEU A 91 -3.52 -0.15 2.97
C LEU A 91 -2.38 0.65 3.62
N ARG A 92 -2.28 1.96 3.37
CA ARG A 92 -1.29 2.82 4.05
C ARG A 92 -1.48 2.85 5.57
N ARG A 93 -2.72 2.92 6.05
CA ARG A 93 -3.01 2.87 7.50
C ARG A 93 -2.63 1.50 8.08
N ALA A 94 -2.92 0.42 7.37
CA ALA A 94 -2.58 -0.94 7.80
C ALA A 94 -1.07 -1.16 7.89
N LEU A 95 -0.31 -0.68 6.89
CA LEU A 95 1.16 -0.74 6.89
C LEU A 95 1.74 0.01 8.09
N ARG A 96 1.29 1.25 8.35
CA ARG A 96 1.72 2.03 9.52
C ARG A 96 1.36 1.37 10.84
N ALA A 97 0.19 0.76 10.93
CA ALA A 97 -0.22 0.04 12.14
C ALA A 97 0.67 -1.17 12.43
N GLY A 98 1.27 -1.77 11.39
CA GLY A 98 2.28 -2.83 11.51
C GLY A 98 3.73 -2.31 11.57
N GLY A 99 3.94 -1.00 11.81
CA GLY A 99 5.27 -0.41 11.99
C GLY A 99 5.99 -0.04 10.69
N ILE A 100 5.36 -0.14 9.53
CA ILE A 100 5.94 0.30 8.25
C ILE A 100 5.59 1.77 8.03
N THR A 101 6.50 2.66 8.43
CA THR A 101 6.49 4.07 8.06
C THR A 101 7.17 4.23 6.69
N ALA A 102 6.58 5.05 5.81
CA ALA A 102 7.29 5.52 4.65
C ALA A 102 8.16 6.70 5.10
N ASP A 103 9.25 6.42 5.81
CA ASP A 103 10.27 7.45 6.07
C ASP A 103 11.05 7.63 4.77
N ASN A 104 10.55 8.56 3.96
CA ASN A 104 11.30 9.18 2.88
C ASN A 104 10.93 10.67 2.77
N ASP A 105 10.88 11.35 3.92
CA ASP A 105 11.22 12.77 4.02
C ASP A 105 12.69 12.76 4.48
N LEU A 106 13.68 12.96 3.60
CA LEU A 106 14.25 14.29 3.38
C LEU A 106 13.89 15.29 4.49
N THR A 107 14.35 15.05 5.71
CA THR A 107 14.73 16.15 6.61
C THR A 107 16.04 16.76 6.09
N ASP A 108 15.94 17.42 4.94
CA ASP A 108 16.65 18.67 4.70
C ASP A 108 15.95 19.70 5.59
N GLY A 109 16.70 20.38 6.46
CA GLY A 109 16.17 21.42 7.34
C GLY A 109 16.27 21.15 8.85
N ASP A 110 17.38 20.56 9.30
CA ASP A 110 17.91 20.94 10.62
C ASP A 110 18.23 22.45 10.58
N GLY A 111 17.67 23.23 11.51
CA GLY A 111 17.85 24.68 11.53
C GLY A 111 16.59 25.48 11.81
N ARG A 112 15.86 25.15 12.89
CA ARG A 112 15.17 26.17 13.69
C ARG A 112 14.90 25.66 15.09
N GLN A 113 15.94 25.75 15.92
CA GLN A 113 15.83 25.80 17.36
C GLN A 113 14.95 27.00 17.76
N ARG A 114 13.84 26.67 18.38
CA ARG A 114 13.20 27.33 19.53
C ARG A 114 13.82 28.68 19.95
N ALA A 115 13.03 29.74 19.80
CA ALA A 115 13.03 30.87 20.72
C ALA A 115 12.29 30.48 22.02
#